data_AF-A0A835WHZ5-F1
#
_entry.id   AF-A0A835WHZ5-F1
#
_cell.length_a   1.000
_cell.length_b   1.000
_cell.length_c   1.000
_cell.angle_alpha   90.00
_cell.angle_beta   90.00
_cell.angle_gamma   90.00
#
_symmetry.space_group_name_H-M   'P 1'
#
loop_
_entity.id
_entity.type
_entity.pdbx_description
1 polymer ?
#
loop_
_entity_poly.entity_id
_entity_poly.type
_entity_poly.pdbx_seq_one_letter_code
_entity_poly.pdbx_strand_id
1 'polypeptide(L)'
;MENPACIDWALLPKALLGLLALLCGNGYIVGINQIYDVDIDVVNKPFLPVASGELSPALAWGLCLTLAAAGAGIVAANFGSLITSLYTFGLFLGTVYSVPPLRLKQYAIPAFMIIATVRGFLLNFGVYSATRAALGLPFEWSPAISFITVFVTLFATVIAITKDLPDVEGDQANNISTFATRMGVRNVALLAIGLLMANYLGAIGLALTYSHAFNVPLMAGAHALLAAILGLRTLKLHASGYSREAVASFYRWIWNLFYAEYALLPFL
;
A
#
# COMPACT_ATOMS: atom_id res chain seq x y z
N MET A 1 -15.20 22.05 -6.06
CA MET A 1 -14.24 21.86 -7.17
C MET A 1 -13.81 23.23 -7.65
N GLU A 2 -12.50 23.52 -7.62
CA GLU A 2 -11.99 24.87 -7.93
C GLU A 2 -12.14 25.25 -9.41
N ASN A 3 -11.98 24.32 -10.35
CA ASN A 3 -12.06 24.61 -11.79
C ASN A 3 -12.72 23.48 -12.61
N PRO A 4 -14.07 23.40 -12.65
CA PRO A 4 -14.77 22.36 -13.40
C PRO A 4 -14.51 22.39 -14.91
N ALA A 5 -14.21 23.57 -15.46
CA ALA A 5 -13.94 23.76 -16.88
C ALA A 5 -12.64 23.10 -17.37
N CYS A 6 -11.74 22.71 -16.45
CA CYS A 6 -10.50 22.00 -16.79
C CYS A 6 -10.71 20.49 -16.97
N ILE A 7 -11.88 19.94 -16.62
CA ILE A 7 -12.16 18.52 -16.75
C ILE A 7 -12.60 18.22 -18.18
N ASP A 8 -11.72 17.57 -18.93
CA ASP A 8 -11.92 17.18 -20.32
C ASP A 8 -11.67 15.67 -20.49
N TRP A 9 -12.42 15.04 -21.40
CA TRP A 9 -12.17 13.68 -21.88
C TRP A 9 -10.75 13.49 -22.44
N ALA A 10 -10.10 14.57 -22.90
CA ALA A 10 -8.69 14.57 -23.28
C ALA A 10 -7.73 14.15 -22.14
N LEU A 11 -8.16 14.23 -20.87
CA LEU A 11 -7.38 13.78 -19.71
C LEU A 11 -7.42 12.26 -19.53
N LEU A 12 -8.45 11.57 -20.05
CA LEU A 12 -8.63 10.14 -19.84
C LEU A 12 -7.47 9.29 -20.39
N PRO A 13 -6.98 9.50 -21.63
CA PRO A 13 -5.80 8.78 -22.12
C PRO A 13 -4.57 8.98 -21.23
N LYS A 14 -4.35 10.22 -20.74
CA LYS A 14 -3.24 10.53 -19.84
C LYS A 14 -3.40 9.83 -18.50
N ALA A 15 -4.60 9.79 -17.94
CA ALA A 15 -4.89 9.03 -16.71
C ALA A 15 -4.65 7.52 -16.89
N LEU A 16 -5.07 6.94 -18.03
CA LEU A 16 -4.84 5.54 -18.35
C LEU A 16 -3.35 5.20 -18.49
N LEU A 17 -2.56 6.09 -19.11
CA LEU A 17 -1.10 5.93 -19.15
C LEU A 17 -0.48 5.97 -17.75
N GLY A 18 -0.96 6.86 -16.89
CA GLY A 18 -0.52 6.92 -15.49
C GLY A 18 -0.84 5.64 -14.73
N LEU A 19 -2.06 5.11 -14.90
CA LEU A 19 -2.47 3.83 -14.34
C LEU A 19 -1.59 2.68 -14.85
N LEU A 20 -1.34 2.61 -16.16
CA LEU A 20 -0.48 1.59 -16.75
C LEU A 20 0.93 1.65 -16.18
N ALA A 21 1.51 2.85 -16.04
CA ALA A 21 2.81 3.03 -15.41
C ALA A 21 2.82 2.54 -13.96
N LEU A 22 1.80 2.87 -13.17
CA LEU A 22 1.69 2.39 -11.77
C LEU A 22 1.55 0.87 -11.68
N LEU A 23 0.81 0.24 -12.60
CA LEU A 23 0.71 -1.22 -12.69
C LEU A 23 2.06 -1.85 -13.06
N CYS A 24 2.79 -1.27 -14.01
CA CYS A 24 4.14 -1.69 -14.35
C CYS A 24 5.09 -1.60 -13.14
N GLY A 25 5.07 -0.49 -12.40
CA GLY A 25 5.91 -0.31 -11.23
C GLY A 25 5.56 -1.28 -10.11
N ASN A 26 4.26 -1.50 -9.87
CA ASN A 26 3.80 -2.50 -8.90
C ASN A 26 4.24 -3.91 -9.29
N GLY A 27 4.08 -4.28 -10.56
CA GLY A 27 4.48 -5.58 -11.09
C GLY A 27 5.99 -5.81 -10.99
N TYR A 28 6.82 -4.80 -11.25
CA TYR A 28 8.26 -4.89 -11.00
C TYR A 28 8.58 -5.13 -9.51
N ILE A 29 8.03 -4.30 -8.61
CA ILE A 29 8.34 -4.35 -7.17
C ILE A 29 7.91 -5.70 -6.56
N VAL A 30 6.71 -6.18 -6.91
CA VAL A 30 6.20 -7.47 -6.42
C VAL A 30 6.90 -8.64 -7.12
N GLY A 31 7.18 -8.53 -8.42
CA GLY A 31 7.83 -9.59 -9.19
C GLY A 31 9.26 -9.83 -8.75
N ILE A 32 10.07 -8.77 -8.60
CA ILE A 32 11.45 -8.91 -8.11
C ILE A 32 11.45 -9.49 -6.68
N ASN A 33 10.46 -9.14 -5.85
CA ASN A 33 10.34 -9.71 -4.52
C ASN A 33 10.14 -11.23 -4.57
N GLN A 34 9.20 -11.72 -5.40
CA GLN A 34 8.97 -13.17 -5.57
C GLN A 34 10.20 -13.92 -6.08
N ILE A 35 10.97 -13.32 -7.00
CA ILE A 35 12.19 -13.95 -7.53
C ILE A 35 13.21 -14.21 -6.43
N TYR A 36 13.44 -13.25 -5.52
CA TYR A 36 14.42 -13.39 -4.44
C TYR A 36 13.91 -14.16 -3.22
N ASP A 37 12.59 -14.35 -3.11
CA ASP A 37 11.94 -15.05 -2.01
C ASP A 37 11.39 -16.42 -2.41
N VAL A 38 11.72 -16.93 -3.60
CA VAL A 38 11.19 -18.21 -4.12
C VAL A 38 11.28 -19.36 -3.12
N ASP A 39 12.43 -19.52 -2.46
CA ASP A 39 12.65 -20.60 -1.48
C ASP A 39 11.72 -20.47 -0.25
N ILE A 40 11.36 -19.25 0.14
CA ILE A 40 10.47 -18.95 1.26
C ILE A 40 9.01 -19.10 0.81
N ASP A 41 8.69 -18.57 -0.37
CA ASP A 41 7.34 -18.53 -0.90
C ASP A 41 6.84 -19.92 -1.32
N VAL A 42 7.71 -20.87 -1.68
CA VAL A 42 7.31 -22.29 -1.89
C VAL A 42 6.67 -22.88 -0.63
N VAL A 43 7.10 -22.46 0.56
CA VAL A 43 6.52 -22.93 1.83
C VAL A 43 5.28 -22.11 2.23
N ASN A 44 5.39 -20.79 2.18
CA ASN A 44 4.37 -19.89 2.74
C ASN A 44 3.24 -19.59 1.74
N LYS A 45 3.55 -19.50 0.45
CA LYS A 45 2.67 -19.00 -0.62
C LYS A 45 2.85 -19.82 -1.92
N PRO A 46 2.61 -21.15 -1.89
CA PRO A 46 2.89 -22.05 -3.02
C PRO A 46 2.03 -21.77 -4.26
N PHE A 47 1.02 -20.91 -4.14
CA PHE A 47 0.16 -20.47 -5.24
C PHE A 47 0.76 -19.30 -6.06
N LEU A 48 1.87 -18.70 -5.62
CA LEU A 48 2.50 -17.59 -6.35
C LEU A 48 3.17 -18.08 -7.64
N PRO A 49 3.10 -17.34 -8.76
CA PRO A 49 3.55 -17.83 -10.08
C PRO A 49 4.99 -18.36 -10.14
N VAL A 50 5.92 -17.71 -9.42
CA VAL A 50 7.32 -18.16 -9.39
C VAL A 50 7.49 -19.38 -8.46
N ALA A 51 6.79 -19.39 -7.33
CA ALA A 51 6.85 -20.48 -6.34
C ALA A 51 6.15 -21.76 -6.82
N SER A 52 5.05 -21.64 -7.56
CA SER A 52 4.31 -22.76 -8.15
C SER A 52 4.99 -23.35 -9.38
N GLY A 53 5.97 -22.64 -9.96
CA GLY A 53 6.63 -23.01 -11.20
C GLY A 53 5.83 -22.67 -12.47
N GLU A 54 4.69 -21.99 -12.36
CA GLU A 54 3.92 -21.49 -13.51
C GLU A 54 4.72 -20.46 -14.34
N LEU A 55 5.61 -19.71 -13.68
CA LEU A 55 6.51 -18.75 -14.31
C LEU A 55 7.97 -19.14 -14.06
N SER A 56 8.70 -19.48 -15.13
CA SER A 56 10.12 -19.81 -15.00
C SER A 56 10.95 -18.61 -14.53
N PRO A 57 12.09 -18.81 -13.83
CA PRO A 57 12.92 -17.71 -13.37
C PRO A 57 13.37 -16.75 -14.48
N ALA A 58 13.69 -17.28 -15.67
CA ALA A 58 14.08 -16.46 -16.81
C ALA A 58 12.92 -15.58 -17.31
N LEU A 59 11.70 -16.13 -17.39
CA LEU A 59 10.51 -15.36 -17.77
C LEU A 59 10.14 -14.33 -16.69
N ALA A 60 10.27 -14.68 -15.41
CA ALA A 60 10.03 -13.77 -14.31
C ALA A 60 10.96 -12.55 -14.36
N TRP A 61 12.26 -12.78 -14.59
CA TRP A 61 13.23 -11.69 -14.79
C TRP A 61 12.91 -10.85 -16.01
N GLY A 62 12.64 -11.49 -17.16
CA GLY A 62 12.28 -10.79 -18.40
C GLY A 62 11.04 -9.91 -18.24
N LEU A 63 10.01 -10.42 -17.56
CA LEU A 63 8.80 -9.66 -17.23
C LEU A 63 9.11 -8.48 -16.31
N CYS A 64 9.84 -8.70 -15.22
CA CYS A 64 10.18 -7.63 -14.27
C CYS A 64 10.95 -6.48 -14.94
N LEU A 65 11.98 -6.80 -15.73
CA LEU A 65 12.78 -5.80 -16.43
C LEU A 65 11.95 -5.06 -17.49
N THR A 66 11.09 -5.77 -18.21
CA THR A 66 10.18 -5.17 -19.19
C THR A 66 9.20 -4.20 -18.53
N LEU A 67 8.59 -4.59 -17.41
CA LEU A 67 7.67 -3.73 -16.66
C LEU A 67 8.39 -2.49 -16.10
N ALA A 68 9.59 -2.66 -15.54
CA ALA A 68 10.38 -1.52 -15.06
C ALA A 68 10.67 -0.52 -16.18
N ALA A 69 11.18 -1.01 -17.33
CA ALA A 69 11.51 -0.18 -18.48
C ALA A 69 10.26 0.48 -19.10
N ALA A 70 9.17 -0.27 -19.28
CA ALA A 70 7.93 0.24 -19.85
C ALA A 70 7.32 1.33 -18.97
N GLY A 71 7.18 1.08 -17.67
CA GLY A 71 6.64 2.07 -16.74
C GLY A 71 7.51 3.33 -16.65
N ALA A 72 8.84 3.17 -16.60
CA ALA A 72 9.78 4.31 -16.62
C ALA A 72 9.69 5.12 -17.93
N GLY A 73 9.57 4.44 -19.06
CA GLY A 73 9.38 5.09 -20.37
C GLY A 73 8.06 5.87 -20.46
N ILE A 74 6.97 5.29 -19.96
CA ILE A 74 5.66 5.97 -19.93
C ILE A 74 5.74 7.25 -19.09
N VAL A 75 6.31 7.20 -17.88
CA VAL A 75 6.40 8.40 -17.02
C VAL A 75 7.30 9.47 -17.62
N ALA A 76 8.45 9.06 -18.18
CA ALA A 76 9.42 9.97 -18.80
C ALA A 76 8.82 10.71 -20.01
N ALA A 77 8.03 10.02 -20.83
CA ALA A 77 7.44 10.61 -22.03
C ALA A 77 6.21 11.50 -21.74
N ASN A 78 5.48 11.28 -20.63
CA ASN A 78 4.14 11.86 -20.46
C ASN A 78 3.94 12.73 -19.20
N PHE A 79 4.80 12.60 -18.17
CA PHE A 79 4.53 13.18 -16.84
C PHE A 79 5.65 14.10 -16.32
N GLY A 80 6.69 14.35 -17.11
CA GLY A 80 7.77 15.28 -16.78
C GLY A 80 8.77 14.76 -15.74
N SER A 81 9.77 15.59 -15.43
CA SER A 81 10.93 15.18 -14.61
C SER A 81 10.56 14.80 -13.19
N LEU A 82 9.69 15.57 -12.52
CA LEU A 82 9.29 15.29 -11.13
C LEU A 82 8.68 13.90 -10.97
N ILE A 83 7.63 13.59 -11.73
CA ILE A 83 6.94 12.29 -11.65
C ILE A 83 7.88 11.15 -12.06
N THR A 84 8.73 11.39 -13.06
CA THR A 84 9.75 10.42 -13.47
C THR A 84 10.72 10.12 -12.34
N SER A 85 11.22 11.14 -11.64
CA SER A 85 12.12 10.97 -10.49
C SER A 85 11.46 10.26 -9.32
N LEU A 86 10.20 10.60 -8.99
CA LEU A 86 9.47 9.90 -7.92
C LEU A 86 9.22 8.43 -8.27
N TYR A 87 8.85 8.16 -9.51
CA TYR A 87 8.59 6.81 -10.00
C TYR A 87 9.87 5.95 -9.97
N THR A 88 10.98 6.45 -10.52
CA THR A 88 12.26 5.72 -10.51
C THR A 88 12.81 5.55 -9.10
N PHE A 89 12.61 6.54 -8.22
CA PHE A 89 12.93 6.41 -6.81
C PHE A 89 12.09 5.31 -6.12
N GLY A 90 10.79 5.21 -6.45
CA GLY A 90 9.94 4.11 -6.00
C GLY A 90 10.43 2.74 -6.45
N LEU A 91 10.85 2.60 -7.72
CA LEU A 91 11.47 1.37 -8.22
C LEU A 91 12.76 1.04 -7.46
N PHE A 92 13.64 2.03 -7.29
CA PHE A 92 14.89 1.88 -6.54
C PHE A 92 14.64 1.39 -5.11
N LEU A 93 13.68 1.98 -4.39
CA LEU A 93 13.31 1.52 -3.05
C LEU A 93 12.79 0.08 -3.05
N GLY A 94 11.99 -0.32 -4.06
CA GLY A 94 11.56 -1.70 -4.23
C GLY A 94 12.71 -2.68 -4.50
N THR A 95 13.72 -2.24 -5.28
CA THR A 95 14.94 -3.02 -5.52
C THR A 95 15.73 -3.20 -4.22
N VAL A 96 16.05 -2.11 -3.52
CA VAL A 96 16.82 -2.15 -2.27
C VAL A 96 16.10 -2.93 -1.16
N TYR A 97 14.77 -2.94 -1.19
CA TYR A 97 13.95 -3.75 -0.30
C TYR A 97 14.20 -5.27 -0.49
N SER A 98 14.33 -5.75 -1.74
CA SER A 98 14.36 -7.20 -2.05
C SER A 98 15.75 -7.76 -2.37
N VAL A 99 16.66 -6.95 -2.94
CA VAL A 99 17.88 -7.44 -3.61
C VAL A 99 19.11 -7.36 -2.68
N PRO A 100 19.94 -8.42 -2.58
CA PRO A 100 21.23 -8.38 -1.90
C PRO A 100 22.23 -7.38 -2.54
N PRO A 101 23.17 -6.80 -1.78
CA PRO A 101 23.48 -7.09 -0.38
C PRO A 101 22.59 -6.37 0.64
N LEU A 102 21.76 -5.40 0.21
CA LEU A 102 20.98 -4.58 1.15
C LEU A 102 19.76 -5.32 1.71
N ARG A 103 18.93 -5.90 0.82
CA ARG A 103 17.72 -6.68 1.14
C ARG A 103 16.99 -6.19 2.40
N LEU A 104 16.64 -4.90 2.41
CA LEU A 104 16.20 -4.19 3.62
C LEU A 104 14.91 -4.76 4.24
N LYS A 105 14.17 -5.59 3.50
CA LYS A 105 13.00 -6.32 4.02
C LYS A 105 13.29 -7.18 5.25
N GLN A 106 14.54 -7.57 5.48
CA GLN A 106 14.99 -8.34 6.64
C GLN A 106 14.98 -7.52 7.94
N TYR A 107 15.03 -6.19 7.84
CA TYR A 107 15.03 -5.30 8.99
C TYR A 107 13.66 -4.63 9.12
N ALA A 108 13.01 -4.80 10.27
CA ALA A 108 11.64 -4.32 10.49
C ALA A 108 11.50 -2.81 10.22
N ILE A 109 12.36 -1.98 10.82
CA ILE A 109 12.26 -0.52 10.69
C ILE A 109 12.47 -0.05 9.24
N PRO A 110 13.57 -0.40 8.54
CA PRO A 110 13.72 -0.07 7.12
C PRO A 110 12.59 -0.58 6.22
N ALA A 111 12.10 -1.80 6.45
CA ALA A 111 10.98 -2.36 5.70
C ALA A 111 9.71 -1.51 5.86
N PHE A 112 9.39 -1.10 7.10
CA PHE A 112 8.24 -0.26 7.39
C PHE A 112 8.36 1.11 6.75
N MET A 113 9.54 1.73 6.85
CA MET A 113 9.81 3.04 6.25
C MET A 113 9.66 3.02 4.74
N ILE A 114 10.15 1.98 4.06
CA ILE A 114 10.02 1.84 2.60
C ILE A 114 8.55 1.67 2.20
N ILE A 115 7.80 0.79 2.86
CA ILE A 115 6.39 0.55 2.53
C ILE A 115 5.56 1.82 2.77
N ALA A 116 5.76 2.50 3.90
CA ALA A 116 5.10 3.76 4.22
C ALA A 116 5.47 4.87 3.22
N THR A 117 6.74 4.96 2.83
CA THR A 117 7.19 5.95 1.83
C THR A 117 6.57 5.69 0.46
N VAL A 118 6.67 4.46 -0.05
CA VAL A 118 6.22 4.14 -1.41
C VAL A 118 4.70 4.11 -1.52
N ARG A 119 4.01 3.36 -0.65
CA ARG A 119 2.55 3.19 -0.73
C ARG A 119 1.78 4.30 -0.03
N GLY A 120 2.35 4.87 1.03
CA GLY A 120 1.73 5.96 1.79
C GLY A 120 1.96 7.32 1.17
N PHE A 121 3.22 7.75 1.10
CA PHE A 121 3.53 9.12 0.68
C PHE A 121 3.62 9.29 -0.84
N LEU A 122 4.56 8.59 -1.48
CA LEU A 122 4.91 8.80 -2.90
C LEU A 122 3.73 8.59 -3.84
N LEU A 123 2.91 7.56 -3.59
CA LEU A 123 1.75 7.30 -4.42
C LEU A 123 0.73 8.45 -4.37
N ASN A 124 0.35 8.89 -3.16
CA ASN A 124 -0.64 9.95 -2.99
C ASN A 124 -0.13 11.30 -3.51
N PHE A 125 1.10 11.66 -3.13
CA PHE A 125 1.74 12.89 -3.61
C PHE A 125 1.94 12.87 -5.13
N GLY A 126 2.48 11.78 -5.67
CA GLY A 126 2.80 11.64 -7.09
C GLY A 126 1.55 11.68 -7.97
N VAL A 127 0.51 10.94 -7.62
CA VAL A 127 -0.76 10.94 -8.39
C VAL A 127 -1.39 12.32 -8.36
N TYR A 128 -1.48 12.96 -7.19
CA TYR A 128 -2.07 14.30 -7.08
C TYR A 128 -1.25 15.36 -7.85
N SER A 129 0.07 15.32 -7.75
CA SER A 129 0.96 16.21 -8.51
C SER A 129 0.80 16.01 -10.02
N ALA A 130 0.69 14.76 -10.48
CA ALA A 130 0.47 14.44 -11.88
C ALA A 130 -0.91 14.93 -12.36
N THR A 131 -1.95 14.78 -11.53
CA THR A 131 -3.30 15.26 -11.83
C THR A 131 -3.34 16.78 -11.94
N ARG A 132 -2.76 17.53 -10.99
CA ARG A 132 -2.73 19.00 -11.07
C ARG A 132 -1.95 19.50 -12.28
N ALA A 133 -0.79 18.90 -12.56
CA ALA A 133 -0.01 19.24 -13.75
C ALA A 133 -0.78 18.93 -15.04
N ALA A 134 -1.54 17.83 -15.10
CA ALA A 134 -2.40 17.52 -16.24
C ALA A 134 -3.55 18.51 -16.44
N LEU A 135 -4.06 19.09 -15.34
CA LEU A 135 -5.06 20.16 -15.35
C LEU A 135 -4.47 21.55 -15.63
N GLY A 136 -3.14 21.67 -15.79
CA GLY A 136 -2.46 22.96 -15.97
C GLY A 136 -2.41 23.82 -14.70
N LEU A 137 -2.62 23.22 -13.53
CA LEU A 137 -2.66 23.92 -12.25
C LEU A 137 -1.31 23.79 -11.51
N PRO A 138 -0.85 24.84 -10.80
CA PRO A 138 0.29 24.73 -9.91
C PRO A 138 -0.02 23.76 -8.77
N PHE A 139 1.00 23.10 -8.22
CA PHE A 139 0.82 22.21 -7.07
C PHE A 139 0.43 23.00 -5.82
N GLU A 140 -0.66 22.59 -5.16
CA GLU A 140 -1.12 23.16 -3.91
C GLU A 140 -1.72 22.06 -3.02
N TRP A 141 -1.33 22.03 -1.75
CA TRP A 141 -1.88 21.08 -0.79
C TRP A 141 -3.35 21.42 -0.50
N SER A 142 -4.23 20.44 -0.65
CA SER A 142 -5.61 20.54 -0.19
C SER A 142 -5.80 19.74 1.12
N PRO A 143 -6.75 20.12 1.98
CA PRO A 143 -7.04 19.38 3.20
C PRO A 143 -7.31 17.89 2.95
N ALA A 144 -8.05 17.56 1.89
CA ALA A 144 -8.34 16.17 1.50
C ALA A 144 -7.07 15.39 1.12
N ILE A 145 -6.16 16.00 0.36
CA ILE A 145 -4.91 15.34 -0.05
C ILE A 145 -3.92 15.23 1.10
N SER A 146 -3.82 16.23 1.95
CA SER A 146 -3.02 16.15 3.17
C SER A 146 -3.55 15.07 4.10
N PHE A 147 -4.87 15.00 4.28
CA PHE A 147 -5.53 13.95 5.06
C PHE A 147 -5.20 12.56 4.51
N ILE A 148 -5.51 12.28 3.23
CA ILE A 148 -5.31 10.93 2.69
C ILE A 148 -3.83 10.54 2.68
N THR A 149 -2.93 11.48 2.43
CA THR A 149 -1.48 11.21 2.46
C THR A 149 -1.04 10.75 3.85
N VAL A 150 -1.44 11.45 4.91
CA VAL A 150 -1.10 11.06 6.29
C VAL A 150 -1.81 9.77 6.68
N PHE A 151 -3.12 9.71 6.44
CA PHE A 151 -3.99 8.60 6.81
C PHE A 151 -3.53 7.28 6.19
N VAL A 152 -3.29 7.28 4.87
CA VAL A 152 -2.82 6.10 4.14
C VAL A 152 -1.37 5.77 4.46
N THR A 153 -0.53 6.75 4.82
CA THR A 153 0.83 6.46 5.30
C THR A 153 0.80 5.68 6.61
N LEU A 154 -0.01 6.11 7.58
CA LEU A 154 -0.21 5.37 8.84
C LEU A 154 -0.81 3.97 8.57
N PHE A 155 -1.77 3.89 7.65
CA PHE A 155 -2.35 2.62 7.24
C PHE A 155 -1.31 1.69 6.58
N ALA A 156 -0.46 2.21 5.70
CA ALA A 156 0.62 1.47 5.06
C ALA A 156 1.64 0.96 6.10
N THR A 157 1.90 1.72 7.17
CA THR A 157 2.68 1.23 8.31
C THR A 157 2.02 0.03 8.98
N VAL A 158 0.69 0.04 9.17
CA VAL A 158 -0.03 -1.12 9.72
C VAL A 158 0.07 -2.33 8.80
N ILE A 159 -0.09 -2.14 7.49
CA ILE A 159 0.10 -3.22 6.51
C ILE A 159 1.53 -3.78 6.63
N ALA A 160 2.53 -2.91 6.77
CA ALA A 160 3.92 -3.34 6.89
C ALA A 160 4.17 -4.16 8.18
N ILE A 161 3.57 -3.77 9.31
CA ILE A 161 3.64 -4.50 10.58
C ILE A 161 2.94 -5.85 10.50
N THR A 162 1.83 -5.93 9.76
CA THR A 162 0.97 -7.12 9.69
C THR A 162 1.30 -8.06 8.54
N LYS A 163 2.20 -7.68 7.63
CA LYS A 163 2.51 -8.42 6.40
C LYS A 163 2.93 -9.87 6.66
N ASP A 164 3.67 -10.10 7.75
CA ASP A 164 4.24 -11.41 8.10
C ASP A 164 3.32 -12.22 9.04
N LEU A 165 2.16 -11.67 9.45
CA LEU A 165 1.21 -12.39 10.33
C LEU A 165 0.75 -13.75 9.76
N PRO A 166 0.37 -13.86 8.47
CA PRO A 166 -0.05 -15.14 7.90
C PRO A 166 1.08 -16.18 7.79
N ASP A 167 2.33 -15.71 7.82
CA ASP A 167 3.52 -16.50 7.53
C ASP A 167 4.22 -17.00 8.83
N VAL A 168 3.77 -16.57 10.03
CA VAL A 168 4.43 -16.86 11.32
C VAL A 168 4.70 -18.34 11.57
N GLU A 169 3.74 -19.22 11.32
CA GLU A 169 3.93 -20.67 11.55
C GLU A 169 5.01 -21.26 10.64
N GLY A 170 5.01 -20.88 9.36
CA GLY A 170 6.00 -21.32 8.39
C GLY A 170 7.39 -20.73 8.67
N ASP A 171 7.44 -19.46 9.08
CA ASP A 171 8.67 -18.79 9.49
C ASP A 171 9.29 -19.46 10.73
N GLN A 172 8.48 -19.78 11.75
CA GLN A 172 8.94 -20.49 12.95
C GLN A 172 9.47 -21.88 12.63
N ALA A 173 8.79 -22.64 11.77
CA ALA A 173 9.23 -23.98 11.36
C ALA A 173 10.59 -23.96 10.63
N ASN A 174 10.91 -22.85 9.95
CA ASN A 174 12.15 -22.67 9.19
C ASN A 174 13.19 -21.79 9.90
N ASN A 175 13.02 -21.50 11.20
CA ASN A 175 13.91 -20.65 12.01
C ASN A 175 14.11 -19.23 11.43
N ILE A 176 13.11 -18.69 10.76
CA ILE A 176 13.11 -17.33 10.21
C ILE A 176 12.64 -16.36 11.30
N SER A 177 13.49 -15.39 11.65
CA SER A 177 13.18 -14.39 12.68
C SER A 177 12.56 -13.14 12.07
N THR A 178 11.24 -13.00 12.18
CA THR A 178 10.49 -11.79 11.81
C THR A 178 9.97 -11.03 13.04
N PHE A 179 9.51 -9.79 12.83
CA PHE A 179 8.84 -9.02 13.90
C PHE A 179 7.66 -9.78 14.51
N ALA A 180 6.89 -10.46 13.64
CA ALA A 180 5.73 -11.24 14.06
C ALA A 180 6.12 -12.51 14.85
N THR A 181 7.17 -13.23 14.44
CA THR A 181 7.67 -14.39 15.20
C THR A 181 8.19 -14.02 16.60
N ARG A 182 8.78 -12.81 16.77
CA ARG A 182 9.35 -12.34 18.03
C ARG A 182 8.30 -11.83 19.02
N MET A 183 7.35 -11.02 18.54
CA MET A 183 6.32 -10.44 19.42
C MET A 183 5.10 -11.35 19.61
N GLY A 184 4.90 -12.30 18.71
CA GLY A 184 3.74 -13.20 18.69
C GLY A 184 2.55 -12.61 17.93
N VAL A 185 1.80 -13.49 17.28
CA VAL A 185 0.62 -13.19 16.44
C VAL A 185 -0.37 -12.27 17.14
N ARG A 186 -0.75 -12.60 18.38
CA ARG A 186 -1.73 -11.85 19.17
C ARG A 186 -1.30 -10.40 19.38
N ASN A 187 -0.06 -10.18 19.83
CA ASN A 187 0.42 -8.84 20.16
C ASN A 187 0.54 -7.96 18.93
N VAL A 188 1.03 -8.52 17.82
CA VAL A 188 1.16 -7.81 16.54
C VAL A 188 -0.22 -7.46 15.98
N ALA A 189 -1.19 -8.39 16.04
CA ALA A 189 -2.55 -8.12 15.62
C ALA A 189 -3.20 -7.02 16.47
N LEU A 190 -3.06 -7.06 17.80
CA LEU A 190 -3.61 -6.03 18.68
C LEU A 190 -2.95 -4.65 18.47
N LEU A 191 -1.63 -4.60 18.24
CA LEU A 191 -0.94 -3.37 17.88
C LEU A 191 -1.51 -2.77 16.59
N ALA A 192 -1.67 -3.59 15.55
CA ALA A 192 -2.24 -3.19 14.28
C ALA A 192 -3.67 -2.66 14.42
N ILE A 193 -4.51 -3.37 15.17
CA ILE A 193 -5.89 -2.95 15.46
C ILE A 193 -5.90 -1.60 16.20
N GLY A 194 -5.06 -1.44 17.21
CA GLY A 194 -4.95 -0.20 17.98
C GLY A 194 -4.55 0.99 17.10
N LEU A 195 -3.56 0.80 16.23
CA LEU A 195 -3.12 1.83 15.28
C LEU A 195 -4.22 2.21 14.28
N LEU A 196 -4.93 1.22 13.71
CA LEU A 196 -6.05 1.48 12.80
C LEU A 196 -7.20 2.20 13.50
N MET A 197 -7.55 1.77 14.72
CA MET A 197 -8.60 2.41 15.51
C MET A 197 -8.24 3.86 15.83
N ALA A 198 -6.99 4.12 16.23
CA ALA A 198 -6.50 5.47 16.46
C ALA A 198 -6.55 6.31 15.18
N ASN A 199 -6.20 5.74 14.03
CA ASN A 199 -6.27 6.41 12.73
C ASN A 199 -7.72 6.80 12.38
N TYR A 200 -8.69 5.89 12.57
CA TYR A 200 -10.11 6.18 12.34
C TYR A 200 -10.67 7.23 13.30
N LEU A 201 -10.35 7.14 14.59
CA LEU A 201 -10.75 8.16 15.57
C LEU A 201 -10.13 9.53 15.23
N GLY A 202 -8.89 9.54 14.76
CA GLY A 202 -8.22 10.74 14.25
C GLY A 202 -8.95 11.36 13.06
N ALA A 203 -9.38 10.54 12.08
CA ALA A 203 -10.17 11.01 10.94
C ALA A 203 -11.52 11.61 11.36
N ILE A 204 -12.23 10.96 12.29
CA ILE A 204 -13.48 11.49 12.86
C ILE A 204 -13.24 12.81 13.57
N GLY A 205 -12.21 12.89 14.42
CA GLY A 205 -11.84 14.13 15.11
C GLY A 205 -11.50 15.25 14.14
N LEU A 206 -10.75 14.95 13.06
CA LEU A 206 -10.39 15.90 12.02
C LEU A 206 -11.64 16.43 11.30
N ALA A 207 -12.58 15.56 10.93
CA ALA A 207 -13.83 15.96 10.29
C ALA A 207 -14.66 16.92 11.18
N LEU A 208 -14.73 16.65 12.48
CA LEU A 208 -15.49 17.47 13.43
C LEU A 208 -14.82 18.82 13.72
N THR A 209 -13.49 18.85 13.76
CA THR A 209 -12.70 20.06 14.06
C THR A 209 -12.52 20.97 12.85
N TYR A 210 -12.40 20.40 11.65
CA TYR A 210 -12.24 21.12 10.38
C TYR A 210 -13.46 20.91 9.49
N SER A 211 -14.66 21.14 10.03
CA SER A 211 -15.93 20.87 9.35
C SER A 211 -16.17 21.65 8.06
N HIS A 212 -15.43 22.74 7.83
CA HIS A 212 -15.49 23.53 6.60
C HIS A 212 -14.70 22.90 5.45
N ALA A 213 -13.75 22.00 5.75
CA ALA A 213 -12.85 21.39 4.79
C ALA A 213 -13.32 20.00 4.32
N PHE A 214 -14.28 19.39 5.01
CA PHE A 214 -14.73 18.02 4.78
C PHE A 214 -16.25 17.90 4.83
N ASN A 215 -16.78 16.93 4.10
CA ASN A 215 -18.15 16.44 4.21
C ASN A 215 -18.31 15.64 5.52
N VAL A 216 -18.62 16.34 6.61
CA VAL A 216 -18.63 15.76 7.96
C VAL A 216 -19.51 14.52 8.10
N PRO A 217 -20.78 14.49 7.64
CA PRO A 217 -21.60 13.29 7.74
C PRO A 217 -20.96 12.07 7.09
N LEU A 218 -20.32 12.26 5.93
CA LEU A 218 -19.67 11.18 5.23
C LEU A 218 -18.35 10.79 5.87
N MET A 219 -17.46 11.74 6.14
CA MET A 219 -16.14 11.45 6.71
C MET A 219 -16.29 10.86 8.10
N ALA A 220 -17.01 11.50 9.02
CA ALA A 220 -17.20 10.96 10.37
C ALA A 220 -18.02 9.66 10.35
N GLY A 221 -19.11 9.61 9.58
CA GLY A 221 -19.99 8.43 9.51
C GLY A 221 -19.32 7.21 8.91
N ALA A 222 -18.60 7.36 7.79
CA ALA A 222 -17.90 6.24 7.14
C ALA A 222 -16.76 5.71 8.01
N HIS A 223 -15.93 6.59 8.59
CA HIS A 223 -14.82 6.15 9.45
C HIS A 223 -15.34 5.54 10.77
N ALA A 224 -16.46 6.02 11.32
CA ALA A 224 -17.12 5.39 12.47
C ALA A 224 -17.65 3.99 12.13
N LEU A 225 -18.25 3.81 10.95
CA LEU A 225 -18.69 2.51 10.47
C LEU A 225 -17.50 1.56 10.29
N LEU A 226 -16.42 2.00 9.64
CA LEU A 226 -15.22 1.18 9.44
C LEU A 226 -14.54 0.82 10.76
N ALA A 227 -14.51 1.74 11.73
CA ALA A 227 -14.04 1.49 13.10
C ALA A 227 -14.90 0.43 13.81
N ALA A 228 -16.23 0.51 13.69
CA ALA A 228 -17.14 -0.48 14.26
C ALA A 228 -16.93 -1.86 13.63
N ILE A 229 -16.79 -1.93 12.29
CA ILE A 229 -16.51 -3.20 11.60
C ILE A 229 -15.15 -3.76 12.02
N LEU A 230 -14.11 -2.92 12.18
CA LEU A 230 -12.81 -3.33 12.71
C LEU A 230 -12.94 -3.92 14.12
N GLY A 231 -13.78 -3.32 14.97
CA GLY A 231 -14.12 -3.85 16.30
C GLY A 231 -14.73 -5.25 16.21
N LEU A 232 -15.74 -5.45 15.35
CA LEU A 232 -16.36 -6.76 15.13
C LEU A 232 -15.37 -7.81 14.61
N ARG A 233 -14.48 -7.40 13.69
CA ARG A 233 -13.41 -8.27 13.16
C ARG A 233 -12.39 -8.64 14.24
N THR A 234 -12.10 -7.73 15.15
CA THR A 234 -11.24 -7.98 16.32
C THR A 234 -11.85 -9.03 17.23
N LEU A 235 -13.14 -8.91 17.56
CA LEU A 235 -13.84 -9.90 18.36
C LEU A 235 -13.84 -11.28 17.68
N LYS A 236 -14.08 -11.33 16.37
CA LYS A 236 -14.03 -12.57 15.60
C LYS A 236 -12.64 -13.22 15.62
N LEU A 237 -11.57 -12.44 15.45
CA LEU A 237 -10.19 -12.91 15.51
C LEU A 237 -9.82 -13.42 16.91
N HIS A 238 -10.30 -12.75 17.95
CA HIS A 238 -10.08 -13.18 19.33
C HIS A 238 -10.81 -14.49 19.63
N ALA A 239 -12.07 -14.61 19.21
CA ALA A 239 -12.88 -15.82 19.40
C ALA A 239 -12.33 -17.05 18.68
N SER A 240 -11.57 -16.86 17.58
CA SER A 240 -10.92 -17.97 16.87
C SER A 240 -9.59 -18.40 17.50
N GLY A 241 -9.19 -17.82 18.64
CA GLY A 241 -7.90 -18.11 19.25
C GLY A 241 -6.70 -17.76 18.38
N TYR A 242 -6.85 -16.82 17.44
CA TYR A 242 -5.82 -16.45 16.46
C TYR A 242 -5.33 -17.62 15.57
N SER A 243 -6.21 -18.55 15.18
CA SER A 243 -5.86 -19.60 14.21
C SER A 243 -5.28 -19.03 12.91
N ARG A 244 -4.43 -19.81 12.23
CA ARG A 244 -3.77 -19.42 10.98
C ARG A 244 -4.75 -18.88 9.93
N GLU A 245 -5.88 -19.57 9.74
CA GLU A 245 -6.89 -19.20 8.75
C GLU A 245 -7.57 -17.87 9.13
N ALA A 246 -7.84 -17.66 10.41
CA ALA A 246 -8.44 -16.43 10.91
C ALA A 246 -7.48 -15.24 10.77
N VAL A 247 -6.19 -15.44 11.06
CA VAL A 247 -5.13 -14.44 10.90
C VAL A 247 -4.94 -14.08 9.42
N ALA A 248 -4.85 -15.08 8.55
CA ALA A 248 -4.76 -14.85 7.10
C ALA A 248 -6.01 -14.12 6.56
N SER A 249 -7.20 -14.49 7.04
CA SER A 249 -8.44 -13.80 6.68
C SER A 249 -8.48 -12.36 7.20
N PHE A 250 -7.96 -12.11 8.41
CA PHE A 250 -7.90 -10.77 8.98
C PHE A 250 -6.92 -9.89 8.21
N TYR A 251 -5.73 -10.40 7.87
CA TYR A 251 -4.75 -9.70 7.05
C TYR A 251 -5.30 -9.33 5.66
N ARG A 252 -5.95 -10.26 4.96
CA ARG A 252 -6.64 -9.93 3.69
C ARG A 252 -7.68 -8.83 3.86
N TRP A 253 -8.39 -8.82 4.98
CA TRP A 253 -9.42 -7.83 5.24
C TRP A 253 -8.86 -6.43 5.53
N ILE A 254 -7.65 -6.32 6.10
CA ILE A 254 -6.93 -5.04 6.23
C ILE A 254 -6.74 -4.38 4.84
N TRP A 255 -6.46 -5.16 3.80
CA TRP A 255 -6.37 -4.63 2.43
C TRP A 255 -7.71 -4.13 1.90
N ASN A 256 -8.82 -4.80 2.22
CA ASN A 256 -10.15 -4.33 1.82
C ASN A 256 -10.49 -2.98 2.46
N LEU A 257 -10.12 -2.79 3.73
CA LEU A 257 -10.23 -1.49 4.39
C LEU A 257 -9.40 -0.44 3.65
N PHE A 258 -8.12 -0.74 3.38
CA PHE A 258 -7.23 0.18 2.64
C PHE A 258 -7.81 0.63 1.29
N TYR A 259 -8.42 -0.28 0.54
CA TYR A 259 -9.09 0.08 -0.73
C TYR A 259 -10.38 0.88 -0.53
N ALA A 260 -11.12 0.63 0.55
CA ALA A 260 -12.31 1.41 0.89
C ALA A 260 -11.96 2.89 1.13
N GLU A 261 -10.80 3.20 1.71
CA GLU A 261 -10.35 4.59 1.91
C GLU A 261 -10.18 5.36 0.61
N TYR A 262 -9.60 4.71 -0.40
CA TYR A 262 -9.47 5.29 -1.73
C TYR A 262 -10.81 5.46 -2.45
N ALA A 263 -11.78 4.57 -2.18
CA ALA A 263 -13.13 4.71 -2.70
C ALA A 263 -13.91 5.84 -2.01
N LEU A 264 -13.63 6.12 -0.74
CA LEU A 264 -14.23 7.22 0.02
C LEU A 264 -13.65 8.58 -0.37
N LEU A 265 -12.35 8.65 -0.69
CA LEU A 265 -11.61 9.89 -0.93
C LEU A 265 -12.33 10.93 -1.80
N PRO A 266 -12.96 10.61 -2.95
CA PRO A 266 -13.60 11.61 -3.81
C PRO A 266 -14.81 12.31 -3.16
N PHE A 267 -15.33 11.77 -2.07
CA PHE A 267 -16.57 12.20 -1.43
C PHE A 267 -16.34 12.85 -0.04
N LEU A 268 -15.13 12.72 0.50
CA LEU A 268 -14.70 13.35 1.75
C LEU A 268 -14.61 14.87 1.59
#